data_AF-A0A2S8F0Z3-F1
#
_entry.id   AF-A0A2S8F0Z3-F1
#
_cell.length_a   1.000
_cell.length_b   1.000
_cell.length_c   1.000
_cell.angle_alpha   90.00
_cell.angle_beta   90.00
_cell.angle_gamma   90.00
#
_symmetry.space_group_name_H-M   'P 1'
#
loop_
_entity.id
_entity.type
_entity.pdbx_description
1 polymer ?
#
loop_
_entity_poly.entity_id
_entity_poly.type
_entity_poly.pdbx_seq_one_letter_code
_entity_poly.pdbx_strand_id
1 'polypeptide(L)'
;MKESHQHTTSWPKWMVVILAVPFIYVLSSGPVIGLAFWLRESTGWDGFYLVLWLYYPIIILGHDNPLDYYIEWWVVDVFNTVGPG
;
A
#
# COMPACT_ATOMS: atom_id res chain seq x y z
N MET A 1 36.81 -35.59 14.94
CA MET A 1 36.07 -34.40 15.39
C MET A 1 35.66 -33.64 14.13
N LYS A 2 34.41 -33.84 13.66
CA LYS A 2 33.89 -33.17 12.45
C LYS A 2 32.96 -32.06 12.93
N GLU A 3 33.43 -30.82 12.83
CA GLU A 3 32.58 -29.66 13.03
C GLU A 3 31.56 -29.62 11.89
N SER A 4 30.30 -29.92 12.19
CA SER A 4 29.20 -29.69 11.25
C SER A 4 28.90 -28.20 11.27
N HIS A 5 29.37 -27.46 10.26
CA HIS A 5 28.88 -26.12 10.01
C HIS A 5 27.37 -26.19 9.74
N GLN A 6 26.58 -25.77 10.72
CA GLN A 6 25.16 -25.52 10.54
C GLN A 6 25.02 -24.39 9.52
N HIS A 7 24.80 -24.74 8.25
CA HIS A 7 24.36 -23.81 7.23
C HIS A 7 22.95 -23.37 7.62
N THR A 8 22.86 -22.32 8.42
CA THR A 8 21.58 -21.69 8.74
C THR A 8 21.06 -21.08 7.43
N THR A 9 20.16 -21.79 6.78
CA THR A 9 19.50 -21.35 5.55
C THR A 9 18.69 -20.10 5.88
N SER A 10 19.28 -18.92 5.68
CA SER A 10 18.62 -17.61 5.78
C SER A 10 17.76 -17.30 4.55
N TRP A 11 17.98 -18.04 3.47
CA TRP A 11 17.23 -18.00 2.21
C TRP A 11 15.69 -18.03 2.34
N PRO A 12 15.08 -18.91 3.17
CA PRO A 12 13.63 -18.97 3.31
C PRO A 12 13.06 -17.69 3.90
N LYS A 13 13.77 -17.05 4.85
CA LYS A 13 13.30 -15.82 5.51
C LYS A 13 13.26 -14.65 4.53
N TRP A 14 14.29 -14.50 3.70
CA TRP A 14 14.35 -13.44 2.71
C TRP A 14 13.33 -13.61 1.59
N MET A 15 13.05 -14.84 1.15
CA MET A 15 11.97 -15.11 0.20
C MET A 15 10.59 -14.69 0.75
N VAL A 16 10.31 -14.99 2.02
CA VAL A 16 9.06 -14.58 2.65
C VAL A 16 8.93 -13.05 2.67
N VAL A 17 10.00 -12.33 3.03
CA VAL A 17 9.98 -10.86 3.03
C VAL A 17 9.75 -10.31 1.63
N ILE A 18 10.45 -10.83 0.62
CA ILE A 18 10.33 -10.37 -0.78
C ILE A 18 8.90 -10.55 -1.31
N LEU A 19 8.20 -11.63 -0.90
CA LEU A 19 6.82 -11.86 -1.29
C LEU A 19 5.81 -11.08 -0.44
N ALA A 20 6.08 -10.91 0.86
CA ALA A 20 5.18 -10.21 1.76
C ALA A 20 5.15 -8.70 1.52
N VAL A 21 6.29 -8.08 1.20
CA VAL A 21 6.40 -6.63 0.97
C VAL A 21 5.45 -6.11 -0.12
N PRO A 22 5.42 -6.66 -1.35
CA PRO A 22 4.49 -6.17 -2.38
C PRO A 22 3.03 -6.41 -2.00
N PHE A 23 2.74 -7.51 -1.29
CA PHE A 23 1.39 -7.80 -0.82
C PHE A 23 0.92 -6.79 0.23
N ILE A 24 1.76 -6.50 1.22
CA ILE A 24 1.48 -5.47 2.24
C ILE A 24 1.36 -4.10 1.58
N TYR A 25 2.24 -3.79 0.62
CA TYR A 25 2.19 -2.54 -0.13
C TYR A 25 0.85 -2.37 -0.84
N VAL A 26 0.38 -3.37 -1.59
CA VAL A 26 -0.92 -3.35 -2.24
C VAL A 26 -2.07 -3.24 -1.22
N LEU A 27 -2.08 -4.06 -0.18
CA LEU A 27 -3.15 -4.03 0.83
C LEU A 27 -3.19 -2.71 1.60
N SER A 28 -2.05 -2.08 1.84
CA SER A 28 -2.00 -0.78 2.52
C SER A 28 -2.48 0.38 1.65
N SER A 29 -2.47 0.27 0.32
CA SER A 29 -2.79 1.37 -0.59
C SER A 29 -4.17 1.99 -0.33
N GLY A 30 -5.24 1.19 -0.36
CA GLY A 30 -6.61 1.67 -0.10
C GLY A 30 -6.78 2.43 1.22
N PRO A 31 -6.53 1.81 2.39
CA PRO A 31 -6.77 2.48 3.68
C PRO A 31 -5.87 3.70 3.89
N VAL A 32 -4.62 3.68 3.40
CA VAL A 32 -3.70 4.81 3.56
C VAL A 32 -4.11 5.98 2.66
N ILE A 33 -4.49 5.73 1.41
CA ILE A 33 -4.98 6.76 0.48
C ILE A 33 -6.30 7.35 1.00
N GLY A 34 -7.26 6.50 1.38
CA GLY A 34 -8.54 6.94 1.94
C GLY A 34 -8.38 7.78 3.20
N LEU A 35 -7.51 7.37 4.13
CA LEU A 35 -7.21 8.16 5.32
C LEU A 35 -6.59 9.52 4.97
N ALA A 36 -5.70 9.58 3.99
CA ALA A 36 -5.06 10.83 3.57
C ALA A 36 -6.09 11.81 2.98
N PHE A 37 -7.04 11.32 2.16
CA PHE A 37 -8.13 12.16 1.65
C PHE A 37 -9.02 12.65 2.77
N TRP A 38 -9.37 11.78 3.71
CA TRP A 38 -10.18 12.16 4.86
C TRP A 38 -9.50 13.23 5.72
N LEU A 39 -8.19 13.08 5.97
CA LEU A 39 -7.39 14.07 6.69
C LEU A 39 -7.31 15.39 5.93
N ARG A 40 -7.14 15.35 4.61
CA ARG A 40 -7.15 16.56 3.77
C ARG A 40 -8.49 17.27 3.87
N GLU A 41 -9.60 16.57 3.72
CA GLU A 41 -10.94 17.16 3.80
C GLU A 41 -11.21 17.74 5.20
N SER A 42 -10.79 17.04 6.26
CA SER A 42 -11.02 17.46 7.64
C SER A 42 -10.18 18.66 8.08
N THR A 43 -8.98 18.83 7.50
CA THR A 43 -8.01 19.86 7.92
C THR A 43 -7.81 20.98 6.91
N GLY A 44 -8.19 20.77 5.65
CA GLY A 44 -7.91 21.67 4.53
C GLY A 44 -6.44 21.70 4.09
N TRP A 45 -5.57 20.83 4.63
CA TRP A 45 -4.15 20.81 4.27
C TRP A 45 -3.85 19.83 3.13
N ASP A 46 -3.46 20.36 1.97
CA ASP A 46 -3.17 19.55 0.78
C ASP A 46 -1.89 18.69 0.91
N GLY A 47 -1.08 18.87 1.97
CA GLY A 47 0.13 18.08 2.18
C GLY A 47 -0.11 16.58 2.36
N PHE A 48 -1.32 16.18 2.76
CA PHE A 48 -1.70 14.77 2.84
C PHE A 48 -1.69 14.06 1.48
N TYR A 49 -1.88 14.79 0.37
CA TYR A 49 -1.80 14.21 -0.98
C TYR A 49 -0.39 13.73 -1.36
N LEU A 50 0.65 14.08 -0.60
CA LEU A 50 1.99 13.55 -0.82
C LEU A 50 2.03 12.02 -0.76
N VAL A 51 1.08 11.38 -0.06
CA VAL A 51 0.98 9.92 0.00
C VAL A 51 0.74 9.28 -1.38
N LEU A 52 0.13 10.02 -2.32
CA LEU A 52 -0.12 9.52 -3.67
C LEU A 52 1.19 9.23 -4.41
N TRP A 53 2.30 9.92 -4.07
CA TRP A 53 3.61 9.60 -4.63
C TRP A 53 4.12 8.22 -4.20
N LEU A 54 3.84 7.82 -2.96
CA LEU A 54 4.23 6.50 -2.45
C LEU A 54 3.51 5.38 -3.21
N TYR A 55 2.25 5.62 -3.60
CA TYR A 55 1.41 4.66 -4.30
C TYR A 55 1.30 4.89 -5.81
N TYR A 56 2.07 5.83 -6.35
CA TYR A 56 2.05 6.19 -7.76
C TYR A 56 2.21 4.98 -8.72
N PRO A 57 3.08 3.98 -8.44
CA PRO A 57 3.17 2.76 -9.26
C PRO A 57 1.87 1.96 -9.38
N ILE A 58 0.98 2.02 -8.39
CA ILE A 58 -0.34 1.38 -8.46
C ILE A 58 -1.30 2.29 -9.23
N ILE A 59 -1.30 3.58 -8.91
CA ILE A 59 -2.21 4.57 -9.48
C ILE A 59 -2.00 4.71 -11.00
N ILE A 60 -0.75 4.65 -11.48
CA ILE A 60 -0.42 4.79 -12.90
C ILE A 60 -0.93 3.62 -13.76
N LEU A 61 -1.34 2.50 -13.15
CA LEU A 61 -1.94 1.38 -13.88
C LEU A 61 -3.31 1.74 -14.47
N GLY A 62 -3.86 2.91 -14.10
CA GLY A 62 -5.10 3.45 -14.63
C GLY A 62 -6.32 2.92 -13.90
N HIS A 63 -7.48 3.12 -14.54
CA HIS A 63 -8.78 2.75 -13.99
C HIS A 63 -9.23 1.35 -14.44
N ASP A 64 -10.39 0.91 -13.94
CA ASP A 64 -11.09 -0.31 -14.37
C ASP A 64 -10.32 -1.62 -14.10
N ASN A 65 -9.44 -1.63 -13.10
CA ASN A 65 -8.73 -2.83 -12.67
C ASN A 65 -9.04 -3.15 -11.19
N PRO A 66 -8.82 -4.40 -10.74
CA PRO A 66 -9.14 -4.80 -9.37
C PRO A 66 -8.47 -3.97 -8.27
N LEU A 67 -7.31 -3.36 -8.54
CA LEU A 67 -6.62 -2.51 -7.56
C LEU A 67 -7.30 -1.14 -7.46
N ASP A 68 -7.76 -0.59 -8.57
CA ASP A 68 -8.53 0.65 -8.62
C ASP A 68 -9.83 0.50 -7.82
N TYR A 69 -10.64 -0.54 -8.10
CA TYR A 69 -11.86 -0.84 -7.32
C TYR A 69 -11.58 -1.06 -5.83
N TYR A 70 -10.46 -1.70 -5.50
CA TYR A 70 -10.04 -1.89 -4.11
C TYR A 70 -9.75 -0.56 -3.40
N ILE A 71 -9.02 0.35 -4.07
CA ILE A 71 -8.71 1.67 -3.53
C ILE A 71 -9.98 2.53 -3.44
N GLU A 72 -10.80 2.52 -4.48
CA GLU A 72 -12.06 3.25 -4.55
C GLU A 72 -13.01 2.84 -3.41
N TRP A 73 -13.14 1.54 -3.14
CA TRP A 73 -13.95 1.04 -2.02
C TRP A 73 -13.53 1.64 -0.68
N TRP A 74 -12.21 1.73 -0.42
CA TRP A 74 -11.73 2.40 0.81
C TRP A 74 -12.03 3.89 0.81
N VAL A 75 -11.76 4.58 -0.30
CA VAL A 75 -11.92 6.04 -0.43
C VAL A 75 -13.39 6.46 -0.30
N VAL A 76 -14.28 5.79 -1.04
CA VAL A 76 -15.68 6.15 -1.20
C VAL A 76 -16.54 5.49 -0.13
N ASP A 77 -16.50 4.17 0.01
CA ASP A 77 -17.44 3.46 0.90
C ASP A 77 -16.99 3.51 2.37
N VAL A 78 -15.69 3.37 2.65
CA VAL A 78 -15.19 3.35 4.03
C VAL A 78 -14.98 4.76 4.58
N PHE A 79 -14.20 5.59 3.88
CA PHE A 79 -13.86 6.93 4.35
C PHE A 79 -14.87 8.01 3.93
N ASN A 80 -15.78 7.72 3.00
CA ASN A 80 -16.80 8.67 2.52
C ASN A 80 -16.19 9.97 1.97
N THR A 81 -15.08 9.84 1.25
CA THR A 81 -14.34 10.94 0.61
C THR A 81 -14.46 10.86 -0.90
N VAL A 82 -14.31 12.00 -1.59
CA VAL A 82 -14.46 12.08 -3.06
C VAL A 82 -13.14 12.04 -3.83
N GLY A 83 -12.02 11.78 -3.15
CA GLY A 83 -10.69 11.88 -3.74
C GLY A 83 -10.29 13.32 -4.11
N PRO A 84 -9.08 13.53 -4.65
CA PRO A 84 -8.70 14.82 -5.20
C PRO A 84 -9.57 15.06 -6.44
N GLY A 85 -10.58 15.91 -6.27
CA GLY A 85 -11.50 16.33 -7.33
C GLY A 85 -10.81 16.89 -8.56
#